data_AF-A0A962UEK2-F1
#
_entry.id   AF-A0A962UEK2-F1
#
_cell.length_a   1.000
_cell.length_b   1.000
_cell.length_c   1.000
_cell.angle_alpha   90.00
_cell.angle_beta   90.00
_cell.angle_gamma   90.00
#
_symmetry.space_group_name_H-M   'P 1'
#
loop_
_entity.id
_entity.type
_entity.pdbx_description
1 polymer ?
#
loop_
_entity_poly.entity_id
_entity_poly.type
_entity_poly.pdbx_seq_one_letter_code
_entity_poly.pdbx_strand_id
1 'polypeptide(L)'
;MTRPKVDDEAYINFLMATPTVCSATEAARVQPDQPVPPADAFTRLLRRLEPDTATLWREAAGQVTRCGGILVVDDSTLDKPYARKIEWVRRHWSGKHHAVVEGINLITLLWTDGDRHIPVD
;
A
#
# COMPACT_ATOMS: atom_id res chain seq x y z
N MET A 1 11.23 -9.67 -24.37
CA MET A 1 10.13 -9.65 -23.37
C MET A 1 8.98 -8.83 -23.94
N THR A 2 7.74 -9.29 -23.76
CA THR A 2 6.53 -8.57 -24.22
C THR A 2 6.30 -7.32 -23.34
N ARG A 3 5.91 -6.19 -23.93
CA ARG A 3 5.62 -4.95 -23.21
C ARG A 3 4.51 -5.19 -22.16
N PRO A 4 4.64 -4.68 -20.93
CA PRO A 4 3.56 -4.74 -19.93
C PRO A 4 2.27 -4.10 -20.47
N LYS A 5 1.12 -4.72 -20.18
CA LYS A 5 -0.20 -4.21 -20.59
C LYS A 5 -0.75 -3.11 -19.68
N VAL A 6 -0.24 -3.03 -18.45
CA VAL A 6 -0.59 -2.06 -17.42
C VAL A 6 0.69 -1.59 -16.74
N ASP A 7 0.70 -0.34 -16.28
CA ASP A 7 1.77 0.31 -15.52
C ASP A 7 1.31 0.65 -14.10
N ASP A 8 2.25 1.16 -13.30
CA ASP A 8 2.04 1.59 -11.92
C ASP A 8 1.10 2.80 -11.83
N GLU A 9 1.25 3.80 -12.71
CA GLU A 9 0.39 4.98 -12.74
C GLU A 9 -1.10 4.62 -12.91
N ALA A 10 -1.44 3.70 -13.83
CA ALA A 10 -2.81 3.22 -13.97
C ALA A 10 -3.35 2.57 -12.70
N TYR A 11 -2.50 1.84 -11.96
CA TYR A 11 -2.89 1.19 -10.72
C TYR A 11 -3.01 2.19 -9.55
N ILE A 12 -2.11 3.18 -9.45
CA ILE A 12 -2.17 4.27 -8.47
C ILE A 12 -3.47 5.07 -8.66
N ASN A 13 -3.79 5.45 -9.89
CA ASN A 13 -5.02 6.16 -10.21
C ASN A 13 -6.26 5.34 -9.85
N PHE A 14 -6.23 4.01 -10.10
CA PHE A 14 -7.30 3.12 -9.66
C PHE A 14 -7.48 3.10 -8.14
N LEU A 15 -6.39 2.99 -7.36
CA LEU A 15 -6.43 3.00 -5.90
C LEU A 15 -6.97 4.33 -5.35
N MET A 16 -6.56 5.45 -5.94
CA MET A 16 -7.06 6.78 -5.58
C MET A 16 -8.55 6.93 -5.86
N ALA A 17 -9.05 6.36 -6.96
CA ALA A 17 -10.45 6.44 -7.36
C ALA A 17 -11.35 5.41 -6.66
N THR A 18 -10.80 4.32 -6.11
CA THR A 18 -11.57 3.19 -5.57
C THR A 18 -11.21 2.91 -4.11
N PRO A 19 -11.72 3.69 -3.15
CA PRO A 19 -11.29 3.59 -1.75
C PRO A 19 -11.79 2.33 -1.01
N THR A 20 -12.76 1.59 -1.58
CA THR A 20 -13.47 0.52 -0.86
C THR A 20 -13.23 -0.88 -1.43
N VAL A 21 -13.14 -1.05 -2.76
CA VAL A 21 -13.01 -2.36 -3.41
C VAL A 21 -11.77 -2.41 -4.29
N CYS A 22 -10.63 -2.65 -3.65
CA CYS A 22 -9.35 -2.79 -4.35
C CYS A 22 -9.07 -4.26 -4.70
N SER A 23 -9.46 -4.68 -5.90
CA SER A 23 -9.08 -6.00 -6.44
C SER A 23 -8.57 -5.87 -7.88
N ALA A 24 -7.76 -6.83 -8.34
CA ALA A 24 -7.28 -6.86 -9.73
C ALA A 24 -8.44 -7.01 -10.74
N THR A 25 -9.54 -7.66 -10.35
CA THR A 25 -10.75 -7.76 -11.16
C THR A 25 -11.46 -6.41 -11.28
N GLU A 26 -11.58 -5.68 -10.17
CA GLU A 26 -12.16 -4.33 -10.20
C GLU A 26 -11.29 -3.36 -10.97
N ALA A 27 -9.97 -3.40 -10.75
CA ALA A 27 -8.99 -2.60 -11.50
C ALA A 27 -9.14 -2.83 -13.01
N ALA A 28 -9.35 -4.08 -13.44
CA ALA A 28 -9.56 -4.45 -14.83
C ALA A 28 -10.92 -4.01 -15.38
N ARG A 29 -11.98 -4.05 -14.57
CA ARG A 29 -13.34 -3.67 -14.96
C ARG A 29 -13.46 -2.19 -15.29
N VAL A 30 -12.70 -1.34 -14.61
CA VAL A 30 -12.78 0.12 -14.76
C VAL A 30 -11.76 0.70 -15.75
N GLN A 31 -10.98 -0.16 -16.42
CA GLN A 31 -10.11 0.29 -17.50
C GLN A 31 -10.90 0.68 -18.75
N PRO A 32 -10.36 1.57 -19.60
CA PRO A 32 -10.89 1.81 -20.94
C PRO A 32 -11.05 0.50 -21.74
N ASP A 33 -11.98 0.47 -22.69
CA ASP A 33 -12.26 -0.71 -23.50
C ASP A 33 -10.99 -1.28 -24.16
N GLN A 34 -10.67 -2.53 -23.81
CA GLN A 34 -9.53 -3.28 -24.33
C GLN A 34 -9.95 -4.70 -24.74
N PRO A 35 -9.31 -5.32 -25.75
CA PRO A 35 -9.71 -6.64 -26.26
C PRO A 35 -9.61 -7.80 -25.26
N VAL A 36 -8.88 -7.64 -24.15
CA VAL A 36 -8.71 -8.67 -23.10
C VAL A 36 -8.71 -7.98 -21.73
N PRO A 37 -9.54 -8.41 -20.75
CA PRO A 37 -9.57 -7.80 -19.43
C PRO A 37 -8.23 -7.97 -18.69
N PRO A 38 -7.61 -6.90 -18.19
CA PRO A 38 -6.22 -6.92 -17.70
C PRO A 38 -6.02 -7.43 -16.26
N ALA A 39 -6.95 -8.21 -15.68
CA ALA A 39 -6.85 -8.62 -14.26
C ALA A 39 -5.54 -9.38 -13.94
N ASP A 40 -5.16 -10.31 -14.80
CA ASP A 40 -3.86 -11.00 -14.70
C ASP A 40 -2.68 -10.07 -14.93
N ALA A 41 -2.85 -9.00 -15.72
CA ALA A 41 -1.82 -8.01 -15.95
C ALA A 41 -1.55 -7.18 -14.68
N PHE A 42 -2.59 -6.78 -13.95
CA PHE A 42 -2.46 -6.14 -12.64
C PHE A 42 -1.82 -7.08 -11.61
N THR A 43 -2.22 -8.36 -11.59
CA THR A 43 -1.56 -9.35 -10.71
C THR A 43 -0.08 -9.50 -11.03
N ARG A 44 0.30 -9.55 -12.31
CA ARG A 44 1.71 -9.58 -12.72
C ARG A 44 2.44 -8.27 -12.40
N LEU A 45 1.77 -7.12 -12.49
CA LEU A 45 2.34 -5.83 -12.09
C LEU A 45 2.70 -5.86 -10.61
N LEU A 46 1.74 -6.19 -9.75
CA LEU A 46 1.94 -6.27 -8.29
C LEU A 46 3.03 -7.26 -7.87
N ARG A 47 3.23 -8.35 -8.63
CA ARG A 47 4.31 -9.31 -8.37
C ARG A 47 5.70 -8.81 -8.80
N ARG A 48 5.77 -7.82 -9.69
CA ARG A 48 7.03 -7.21 -10.14
C ARG A 48 7.38 -5.94 -9.38
N LEU A 49 6.38 -5.24 -8.86
CA LEU A 49 6.59 -4.09 -7.99
C LEU A 49 7.17 -4.59 -6.68
N GLU A 50 8.45 -4.31 -6.46
CA GLU A 50 9.06 -4.46 -5.15
C GLU A 50 8.71 -3.22 -4.31
N PRO A 51 8.33 -3.39 -3.03
CA PRO A 51 8.17 -2.26 -2.13
C PRO A 51 9.52 -1.53 -2.00
N ASP A 52 9.59 -0.27 -2.42
CA ASP A 52 10.78 0.58 -2.28
C ASP A 52 10.44 1.84 -1.48
N THR A 53 10.70 1.77 -0.19
CA THR A 53 10.54 2.89 0.75
C THR A 53 11.47 4.06 0.41
N ALA A 54 12.60 3.80 -0.25
CA ALA A 54 13.51 4.86 -0.67
C ALA A 54 12.91 5.75 -1.77
N THR A 55 12.02 5.20 -2.61
CA THR A 55 11.29 6.00 -3.60
C THR A 55 10.38 7.01 -2.92
N LEU A 56 9.58 6.59 -1.92
CA LEU A 56 8.72 7.51 -1.18
C LEU A 56 9.55 8.57 -0.45
N TRP A 57 10.62 8.16 0.23
CA TRP A 57 11.49 9.10 0.94
C TRP A 57 12.11 10.15 0.01
N ARG A 58 12.51 9.80 -1.21
CA ARG A 58 13.05 10.79 -2.17
C ARG A 58 12.04 11.90 -2.49
N GLU A 59 10.75 11.58 -2.57
CA GLU A 59 9.69 12.56 -2.80
C GLU A 59 9.33 13.35 -1.52
N ALA A 60 9.35 12.69 -0.37
CA ALA A 60 9.01 13.28 0.92
C ALA A 60 10.12 14.18 1.49
N ALA A 61 11.39 13.86 1.27
CA ALA A 61 12.52 14.47 1.96
C ALA A 61 12.62 16.00 1.78
N GLY A 62 12.23 16.52 0.61
CA GLY A 62 12.20 17.95 0.34
C GLY A 62 11.10 18.71 1.08
N GLN A 63 10.11 18.00 1.61
CA GLN A 63 8.96 18.57 2.32
C GLN A 63 9.14 18.54 3.85
N VAL A 64 10.15 17.82 4.35
CA VAL A 64 10.39 17.60 5.77
C VAL A 64 11.46 18.58 6.30
N THR A 65 11.11 19.31 7.35
CA THR A 65 12.09 20.12 8.09
C THR A 65 12.70 19.29 9.21
N ARG A 66 13.92 18.75 9.02
CA ARG A 66 14.55 17.78 9.94
C ARG A 66 14.72 18.25 11.40
N CYS A 67 14.86 19.55 11.62
CA CYS A 67 15.02 20.14 12.96
C CYS A 67 13.73 20.83 13.45
N GLY A 68 12.59 20.49 12.86
CA GLY A 68 11.28 21.03 13.21
C GLY A 68 10.17 19.99 13.06
N GLY A 69 8.96 20.35 13.49
CA GLY A 69 7.82 19.44 13.48
C GLY A 69 7.98 18.27 14.45
N ILE A 70 7.19 17.22 14.22
CA ILE A 70 7.09 16.01 15.03
C ILE A 70 7.09 14.80 14.10
N LEU A 71 7.80 13.75 14.50
CA LEU A 71 7.68 12.42 13.89
C LEU A 71 6.67 11.59 14.69
N VAL A 72 5.56 11.24 14.06
CA VAL A 72 4.54 10.34 14.58
C VAL A 72 4.88 8.93 14.14
N VAL A 73 4.90 8.02 15.10
CA VAL A 73 5.09 6.59 14.88
C VAL A 73 3.87 5.88 15.42
N ASP A 74 3.20 5.12 14.57
CA ASP A 74 1.99 4.36 14.92
C ASP A 74 2.10 2.93 14.38
N ASP A 75 1.54 1.97 15.13
CA ASP A 75 1.46 0.58 14.70
C ASP A 75 0.02 0.17 14.40
N SER A 76 -0.16 -0.49 13.27
CA SER A 76 -1.45 -0.99 12.82
C SER A 76 -1.37 -2.48 12.52
N THR A 77 -2.25 -3.26 13.14
CA THR A 77 -2.36 -4.70 12.86
C THR A 77 -3.34 -4.95 11.73
N LEU A 78 -2.82 -5.33 10.56
CA LEU A 78 -3.61 -5.80 9.43
C LEU A 78 -4.04 -7.25 9.69
N ASP A 79 -5.30 -7.43 10.08
CA ASP A 79 -5.85 -8.76 10.35
C ASP A 79 -5.90 -9.61 9.08
N LYS A 80 -5.40 -10.85 9.16
CA LYS A 80 -5.27 -11.78 8.03
C LYS A 80 -5.75 -13.19 8.40
N PRO A 81 -7.01 -13.36 8.88
CA PRO A 81 -7.51 -14.62 9.43
C PRO A 81 -7.57 -15.78 8.41
N TYR A 82 -7.50 -15.47 7.10
CA TYR A 82 -7.54 -16.46 6.02
C TYR A 82 -6.19 -16.67 5.33
N ALA A 83 -5.13 -15.99 5.76
CA ALA A 83 -3.83 -16.06 5.11
C ALA A 83 -3.05 -17.31 5.57
N ARG A 84 -2.97 -18.32 4.69
CA ARG A 84 -2.22 -19.57 4.96
C ARG A 84 -0.82 -19.60 4.36
N LYS A 85 -0.48 -18.65 3.48
CA LYS A 85 0.71 -18.69 2.61
C LYS A 85 1.50 -17.37 2.58
N ILE A 86 1.29 -16.51 3.57
CA ILE A 86 2.00 -15.23 3.67
C ILE A 86 3.00 -15.35 4.82
N GLU A 87 4.29 -15.42 4.52
CA GLU A 87 5.37 -15.70 5.48
C GLU A 87 5.42 -14.73 6.66
N TRP A 88 5.02 -13.47 6.44
CA TRP A 88 5.03 -12.41 7.43
C TRP A 88 3.83 -12.40 8.37
N VAL A 89 2.84 -13.28 8.15
CA VAL A 89 1.68 -13.36 9.05
C VAL A 89 2.10 -14.01 10.36
N ARG A 90 1.94 -13.27 11.46
CA ARG A 90 2.33 -13.67 12.81
C ARG A 90 1.21 -13.31 13.79
N ARG A 91 1.37 -13.74 15.04
CA ARG A 91 0.42 -13.47 16.11
C ARG A 91 0.69 -12.10 16.73
N HIS A 92 -0.30 -11.21 16.70
CA HIS A 92 -0.22 -9.85 17.24
C HIS A 92 -1.44 -9.55 18.11
N TRP A 93 -1.28 -8.72 19.14
CA TRP A 93 -2.43 -8.19 19.89
C TRP A 93 -3.19 -7.19 19.01
N SER A 94 -4.49 -7.40 18.84
CA SER A 94 -5.36 -6.46 18.15
C SER A 94 -6.21 -5.68 19.14
N GLY A 95 -6.00 -4.37 19.19
CA GLY A 95 -6.86 -3.44 19.93
C GLY A 95 -8.29 -3.37 19.38
N LYS A 96 -8.56 -3.79 18.14
CA LYS A 96 -9.92 -3.87 17.60
C LYS A 96 -10.68 -5.10 18.10
N HIS A 97 -9.99 -6.24 18.18
CA HIS A 97 -10.59 -7.52 18.57
C HIS A 97 -10.46 -7.81 20.08
N HIS A 98 -9.66 -7.02 20.81
CA HIS A 98 -9.29 -7.27 22.20
C HIS A 98 -8.72 -8.68 22.41
N ALA A 99 -7.95 -9.15 21.43
CA ALA A 99 -7.44 -10.53 21.39
C ALA A 99 -6.17 -10.61 20.53
N VAL A 100 -5.45 -11.72 20.66
CA VAL A 100 -4.34 -12.05 19.77
C VAL A 100 -4.90 -12.60 18.46
N VAL A 101 -4.54 -11.97 17.34
CA VAL A 101 -4.97 -12.34 15.97
C VAL A 101 -3.78 -12.72 15.10
N GLU A 102 -4.04 -13.44 14.01
CA GLU A 102 -3.06 -13.68 12.95
C GLU A 102 -3.11 -12.52 11.95
N GLY A 103 -2.03 -11.76 11.85
CA GLY A 103 -1.99 -10.57 11.02
C GLY A 103 -0.58 -10.16 10.64
N ILE A 104 -0.48 -9.01 10.01
CA ILE A 104 0.78 -8.33 9.71
C ILE A 104 0.76 -7.02 10.50
N ASN A 105 1.74 -6.80 11.37
CA ASN A 105 1.93 -5.52 12.01
C ASN A 105 2.68 -4.57 11.07
N LEU A 106 2.08 -3.42 10.80
CA LEU A 106 2.63 -2.34 9.99
C LEU A 106 3.01 -1.20 10.94
N ILE A 107 4.26 -0.76 10.89
CA ILE A 107 4.69 0.47 11.54
C ILE A 107 4.65 1.57 10.49
N THR A 108 3.96 2.68 10.80
CA THR A 108 3.90 3.85 9.93
C THR A 108 4.66 5.01 10.51
N LEU A 109 5.43 5.72 9.67
CA LEU A 109 6.13 6.95 10.04
C LEU A 109 5.53 8.15 9.31
N LEU A 110 5.06 9.13 10.07
CA LEU A 110 4.45 10.35 9.54
C LEU A 110 5.13 11.57 10.16
N TRP A 111 5.70 12.45 9.35
CA TRP A 111 6.18 13.75 9.81
C TRP A 111 5.09 14.81 9.69
N THR A 112 4.99 15.70 10.69
CA THR A 112 4.05 16.83 10.67
C THR A 112 4.60 18.08 11.35
N ASP A 113 4.25 19.26 10.84
CA ASP A 113 4.45 20.56 11.50
C ASP A 113 3.15 21.15 12.09
N GLY A 114 2.06 20.38 12.11
CA GLY A 114 0.72 20.81 12.53
C GLY A 114 -0.21 21.11 11.35
N ASP A 115 0.31 21.62 10.24
CA ASP A 115 -0.47 21.89 9.03
C ASP A 115 -0.27 20.78 7.97
N ARG A 116 0.98 20.34 7.78
CA ARG A 116 1.36 19.33 6.78
C ARG A 116 1.49 17.97 7.43
N HIS A 117 1.17 16.92 6.68
CA HIS A 117 1.26 15.53 7.11
C HIS A 117 1.91 14.73 5.98
N ILE A 118 3.17 14.36 6.16
CA ILE A 118 4.02 13.79 5.12
C ILE A 118 4.44 12.38 5.53
N PRO A 119 4.10 11.32 4.77
CA PRO A 119 4.62 9.98 5.02
C PRO A 119 6.13 9.94 4.74
N VAL A 120 6.92 9.26 5.58
CA VAL A 120 8.39 9.27 5.52
C VAL A 120 9.03 7.88 5.58
N ASP A 121 8.24 6.83 5.48
CA ASP A 121 8.62 5.42 5.55
C ASP A 121 8.54 4.64 4.23
#